data_AF-A0A8T0ZL58-F1
#
_entry.id   AF-A0A8T0ZL58-F1
#
_cell.length_a   1.000
_cell.length_b   1.000
_cell.length_c   1.000
_cell.angle_alpha   90.00
_cell.angle_beta   90.00
_cell.angle_gamma   90.00
#
_symmetry.space_group_name_H-M   'P 1'
#
loop_
_entity.id
_entity.type
_entity.pdbx_description
1 polymer ?
#
loop_
_entity_poly.entity_id
_entity_poly.type
_entity_poly.pdbx_seq_one_letter_code
_entity_poly.pdbx_strand_id
1 'polypeptide(L)'
;MDALTFGVPVLYRRLTVSPAKKIPILEIRLERALQELELTQEQFVDLCILCGCDYCDSIRGIGPKKAYAGIKEHKNIENYIEALQKNKSKGVVIPDEWLGENPIYKNAREMFIQPEVVDPKETEIKWRDPLETDLLDFLVKKHGFQEDRVLSAITRLKKSKSTQSQKRLDSFFTVLPSAGGAKKRKAPVAKGGKKAATAKKGKK
;
A
#
# COMPACT_ATOMS: atom_id res chain seq x y z
N MET A 1 10.94 -0.27 0.91
CA MET A 1 10.90 1.02 0.17
C MET A 1 11.25 0.74 -1.28
N ASP A 2 12.28 -0.07 -1.51
CA ASP A 2 12.49 -0.97 -2.66
C ASP A 2 11.22 -1.46 -3.42
N ALA A 3 10.09 -1.74 -2.76
CA ALA A 3 8.86 -2.07 -3.48
C ALA A 3 8.50 -1.03 -4.58
N LEU A 4 8.82 0.25 -4.36
CA LEU A 4 8.64 1.32 -5.34
C LEU A 4 9.63 1.25 -6.51
N THR A 5 10.85 0.75 -6.30
CA THR A 5 11.83 0.59 -7.38
C THR A 5 11.45 -0.54 -8.33
N PHE A 6 10.76 -1.57 -7.83
CA PHE A 6 10.09 -2.60 -8.65
C PHE A 6 8.84 -2.11 -9.40
N GLY A 7 8.51 -0.82 -9.31
CA GLY A 7 7.39 -0.24 -10.07
C GLY A 7 6.01 -0.43 -9.43
N VAL A 8 5.92 -0.75 -8.12
CA VAL A 8 4.61 -0.85 -7.47
C VAL A 8 3.89 0.51 -7.50
N PRO A 9 2.65 0.61 -8.02
CA PRO A 9 1.96 1.90 -8.13
C PRO A 9 1.68 2.57 -6.78
N VAL A 10 1.35 1.75 -5.77
CA VAL A 10 0.99 2.21 -4.42
C VAL A 10 1.65 1.31 -3.37
N LEU A 11 2.34 1.92 -2.41
CA LEU A 11 2.94 1.25 -1.26
C LEU A 11 2.26 1.72 0.04
N TYR A 12 1.68 0.77 0.77
CA TYR A 12 1.19 1.00 2.13
C TYR A 12 2.24 0.58 3.16
N ARG A 13 2.67 1.52 4.00
CA ARG A 13 3.55 1.26 5.14
C ARG A 13 2.79 1.37 6.45
N ARG A 14 3.30 0.70 7.48
CA ARG A 14 2.77 0.68 8.85
C ARG A 14 1.44 -0.06 9.00
N LEU A 15 1.07 -0.90 8.03
CA LEU A 15 -0.14 -1.71 8.07
C LEU A 15 -0.08 -2.83 9.14
N THR A 16 1.10 -3.39 9.37
CA THR A 16 1.34 -4.47 10.35
C THR A 16 1.75 -3.96 11.73
N VAL A 17 1.86 -2.63 11.90
CA VAL A 17 2.20 -2.03 13.19
C VAL A 17 1.01 -2.17 14.13
N SER A 18 1.30 -2.50 15.40
CA SER A 18 0.25 -2.66 16.41
C SER A 18 -0.66 -1.42 16.46
N PRO A 19 -2.00 -1.61 16.41
CA PRO A 19 -2.96 -0.52 16.54
C PRO A 19 -2.80 0.30 17.82
N ALA A 20 -2.23 -0.29 18.87
CA ALA A 20 -1.97 0.38 20.14
C ALA A 20 -1.01 1.59 19.99
N LYS A 21 -0.12 1.56 19.00
CA LYS A 21 0.80 2.67 18.73
C LYS A 21 0.12 3.87 18.07
N LYS A 22 -1.11 3.72 17.56
CA LYS A 22 -1.91 4.77 16.90
C LYS A 22 -1.16 5.51 15.78
N ILE A 23 -0.18 4.85 15.16
CA ILE A 23 0.57 5.43 14.05
C ILE A 23 -0.28 5.27 12.79
N PRO A 24 -0.58 6.35 12.05
CA PRO A 24 -1.39 6.25 10.84
C PRO A 24 -0.66 5.44 9.77
N ILE A 25 -1.47 4.72 8.98
CA ILE A 25 -1.01 4.05 7.77
C ILE A 25 -0.47 5.11 6.81
N LEU A 26 0.73 4.87 6.28
CA LEU A 26 1.36 5.76 5.31
C LEU A 26 1.13 5.19 3.91
N GLU A 27 0.50 5.96 3.04
CA GLU A 27 0.34 5.65 1.62
C GLU A 27 1.39 6.42 0.82
N ILE A 28 2.13 5.72 -0.04
CA ILE A 28 3.08 6.31 -0.97
C ILE A 28 2.65 5.93 -2.39
N ARG A 29 2.42 6.92 -3.24
CA ARG A 29 2.08 6.71 -4.66
C ARG A 29 3.32 6.96 -5.51
N LEU A 30 3.71 5.94 -6.29
CA LEU A 30 4.90 6.03 -7.14
C LEU A 30 4.78 7.16 -8.16
N GLU A 31 3.62 7.29 -8.80
CA GLU A 31 3.35 8.35 -9.78
C GLU A 31 3.62 9.75 -9.21
N ARG A 32 3.15 10.05 -7.99
CA ARG A 32 3.40 11.34 -7.35
C ARG A 32 4.88 11.55 -7.02
N ALA A 33 5.55 10.51 -6.55
CA ALA A 33 6.99 10.57 -6.25
C ALA A 33 7.81 10.85 -7.51
N LEU A 34 7.51 10.17 -8.62
CA LEU A 34 8.17 10.40 -9.91
C LEU A 34 7.89 11.81 -10.47
N GLN A 35 6.65 12.31 -10.32
CA GLN A 35 6.29 13.67 -10.72
C GLN A 35 7.02 14.74 -9.90
N GLU A 36 7.05 14.62 -8.58
CA GLU A 36 7.71 15.59 -7.69
C GLU A 36 9.23 15.57 -7.82
N LEU A 37 9.82 14.41 -8.07
CA LEU A 37 11.25 14.28 -8.37
C LEU A 37 11.56 14.59 -9.84
N GLU A 38 10.53 14.68 -10.68
CA GLU A 38 10.63 14.86 -12.13
C GLU A 38 11.62 13.85 -12.76
N LEU A 39 11.45 12.57 -12.42
CA LEU A 39 12.27 11.45 -12.89
C LEU A 39 11.40 10.42 -13.61
N THR A 40 11.99 9.73 -14.58
CA THR A 40 11.40 8.48 -15.11
C THR A 40 11.59 7.33 -14.12
N GLN A 41 10.87 6.22 -14.32
CA GLN A 41 11.06 5.04 -13.47
C GLN A 41 12.51 4.52 -13.53
N GLU A 42 13.13 4.50 -14.71
CA GLU A 42 14.52 4.06 -14.89
C GLU A 42 15.49 4.97 -14.12
N GLN A 43 15.31 6.28 -14.21
CA GLN A 43 16.08 7.27 -13.43
C GLN A 43 15.87 7.11 -11.93
N PHE A 44 14.65 6.80 -11.51
CA PHE A 44 14.33 6.57 -10.11
C PHE A 44 15.01 5.30 -9.58
N VAL A 45 15.05 4.23 -10.36
CA VAL A 45 15.82 3.02 -10.02
C VAL A 45 17.30 3.35 -9.86
N ASP A 46 17.88 4.09 -10.80
CA ASP A 46 19.28 4.53 -10.75
C ASP A 46 19.59 5.38 -9.52
N LEU A 47 18.69 6.31 -9.20
CA LEU A 47 18.79 7.11 -7.98
C LEU A 47 18.81 6.21 -6.74
N CYS A 48 17.92 5.22 -6.66
CA CYS A 48 17.84 4.32 -5.51
C CYS A 48 19.08 3.44 -5.38
N ILE A 49 19.64 2.94 -6.49
CA ILE A 49 20.90 2.18 -6.48
C ILE A 49 22.03 3.06 -5.93
N LEU A 50 22.15 4.31 -6.38
CA LEU A 50 23.16 5.26 -5.88
C LEU A 50 22.95 5.66 -4.40
N CYS A 51 21.70 5.66 -3.92
CA CYS A 51 21.40 5.90 -2.50
C CYS A 51 21.75 4.69 -1.61
N GLY A 52 22.01 3.53 -2.21
CA GLY A 52 22.23 2.26 -1.55
C GLY A 52 21.03 1.33 -1.73
N CYS A 53 21.31 0.11 -2.20
CA CYS A 53 20.35 -0.98 -2.31
C CYS A 53 20.98 -2.29 -1.80
N ASP A 54 20.16 -3.33 -1.62
CA ASP A 54 20.62 -4.61 -1.07
C ASP A 54 21.35 -5.48 -2.12
N TYR A 55 21.38 -5.07 -3.39
CA TYR A 55 21.90 -5.86 -4.52
C TYR A 55 23.33 -5.48 -4.93
N CYS A 56 23.84 -4.33 -4.50
CA CYS A 56 25.22 -3.90 -4.74
C CYS A 56 25.66 -2.83 -3.75
N ASP A 57 26.97 -2.76 -3.49
CA ASP A 57 27.56 -1.73 -2.63
C ASP A 57 27.42 -0.33 -3.22
N SER A 58 27.21 0.67 -2.37
CA SER A 58 27.10 2.09 -2.77
C SER A 58 28.47 2.75 -3.01
N ILE A 59 28.50 3.81 -3.84
CA ILE A 59 29.69 4.64 -4.02
C ILE A 59 29.94 5.50 -2.77
N ARG A 60 31.10 5.31 -2.11
CA ARG A 60 31.47 6.11 -0.94
C ARG A 60 31.55 7.59 -1.31
N GLY A 61 30.94 8.45 -0.50
CA GLY A 61 30.92 9.90 -0.70
C GLY A 61 29.77 10.40 -1.58
N ILE A 62 28.95 9.50 -2.12
CA ILE A 62 27.68 9.78 -2.78
C ILE A 62 26.54 9.40 -1.84
N GLY A 63 25.75 10.38 -1.42
CA GLY A 63 24.52 10.17 -0.65
C GLY A 63 23.31 10.72 -1.40
N PRO A 64 22.10 10.69 -0.81
CA PRO A 64 20.85 10.97 -1.53
C PRO A 64 20.82 12.30 -2.28
N LYS A 65 21.34 13.38 -1.66
CA LYS A 65 21.39 14.70 -2.31
C LYS A 65 22.28 14.73 -3.56
N LYS A 66 23.47 14.14 -3.47
CA LYS A 66 24.42 14.07 -4.60
C LYS A 66 23.94 13.10 -5.66
N ALA A 67 23.38 11.95 -5.26
CA ALA A 67 22.79 10.99 -6.17
C ALA A 67 21.65 11.61 -6.99
N TYR A 68 20.73 12.32 -6.32
CA TYR A 68 19.63 13.02 -7.00
C TYR A 68 20.13 14.08 -7.98
N ALA A 69 21.06 14.95 -7.57
CA ALA A 69 21.64 15.95 -8.45
C ALA A 69 22.34 15.29 -9.66
N GLY A 70 23.14 14.25 -9.41
CA GLY A 70 23.86 13.51 -10.45
C GLY A 70 22.93 12.87 -11.47
N ILE A 71 21.87 12.18 -11.03
CA ILE A 71 20.89 11.58 -11.96
C ILE A 71 20.08 12.65 -12.69
N LYS A 72 19.75 13.77 -12.04
CA LYS A 72 19.00 14.84 -12.68
C LYS A 72 19.78 15.47 -13.83
N GLU A 73 21.08 15.66 -13.64
CA GLU A 73 22.00 16.24 -14.61
C GLU A 73 22.40 15.23 -15.70
N HIS A 74 22.86 14.04 -15.31
CA HIS A 74 23.48 13.07 -16.20
C HIS A 74 22.54 11.97 -16.71
N LYS A 75 21.30 11.92 -16.22
CA LYS A 75 20.20 11.03 -16.63
C LYS A 75 20.33 9.55 -16.26
N ASN A 76 21.54 9.02 -16.10
CA ASN A 76 21.77 7.63 -15.71
C ASN A 76 23.09 7.48 -14.95
N ILE A 77 23.29 6.30 -14.34
CA ILE A 77 24.51 5.98 -13.59
C ILE A 77 25.76 6.03 -14.46
N GLU A 78 25.70 5.51 -15.69
CA GLU A 78 26.83 5.43 -16.63
C GLU A 78 27.44 6.82 -16.87
N ASN A 79 26.61 7.77 -17.32
CA ASN A 79 27.04 9.14 -17.58
C ASN A 79 27.53 9.84 -16.31
N TYR A 80 26.92 9.53 -15.16
CA TYR A 80 27.33 10.12 -13.89
C TYR A 80 28.72 9.60 -13.45
N ILE A 81 28.99 8.30 -13.59
CA ILE A 81 30.30 7.71 -13.32
C ILE A 81 31.37 8.35 -14.21
N GLU A 82 31.11 8.51 -15.50
CA GLU A 82 32.04 9.19 -16.42
C GLU A 82 32.35 10.63 -15.97
N ALA A 83 31.32 11.37 -15.54
CA ALA A 83 31.49 12.73 -15.02
C ALA A 83 32.34 12.74 -13.73
N LEU A 84 32.12 11.79 -12.82
CA LEU A 84 32.89 11.64 -11.58
C LEU A 84 34.35 11.24 -11.84
N GLN A 85 34.62 10.45 -12.87
CA GLN A 85 35.97 10.09 -13.29
C GLN A 85 36.74 11.29 -13.87
N LYS A 86 36.06 12.12 -14.68
CA LYS A 86 36.62 13.36 -15.25
C LYS A 86 36.87 14.41 -14.17
N ASN A 87 35.93 14.59 -13.24
CA ASN A 87 35.98 15.59 -12.18
C ASN A 87 36.00 14.91 -10.80
N LYS A 88 37.18 14.37 -10.42
CA LYS A 88 37.38 13.70 -9.13
C LYS A 88 37.09 14.64 -7.97
N SER A 89 35.92 14.49 -7.38
CA SER A 89 35.51 15.21 -6.18
C SER A 89 36.18 14.64 -4.94
N LYS A 90 36.62 15.52 -4.03
CA LYS A 90 37.21 15.08 -2.75
C LYS A 90 36.23 14.19 -1.98
N GLY A 91 36.69 13.00 -1.60
CA GLY A 91 35.94 12.05 -0.78
C GLY A 91 34.99 11.12 -1.55
N VAL A 92 34.93 11.20 -2.89
CA VAL A 92 34.23 10.21 -3.71
C VAL A 92 35.21 9.11 -4.10
N VAL A 93 34.88 7.86 -3.76
CA VAL A 93 35.65 6.67 -4.13
C VAL A 93 34.72 5.71 -4.84
N ILE A 94 34.97 5.51 -6.13
CA ILE A 94 34.22 4.57 -6.98
C ILE A 94 34.88 3.19 -6.81
N PRO A 95 34.15 2.16 -6.36
CA PRO A 95 34.70 0.80 -6.29
C PRO A 95 35.05 0.25 -7.68
N ASP A 96 36.04 -0.63 -7.76
CA ASP A 96 36.47 -1.22 -9.05
C ASP A 96 35.33 -2.03 -9.71
N GLU A 97 34.46 -2.66 -8.91
CA GLU A 97 33.28 -3.40 -9.38
C GLU A 97 32.22 -2.54 -10.07
N TRP A 98 32.27 -1.22 -9.88
CA TRP A 98 31.41 -0.26 -10.58
C TRP A 98 31.98 0.16 -11.94
N LEU A 99 33.18 -0.31 -12.28
CA LEU A 99 33.90 0.01 -13.51
C LEU A 99 34.06 -1.24 -14.39
N GLY A 100 34.48 -1.04 -15.65
CA GLY A 100 34.70 -2.13 -16.61
C GLY A 100 33.49 -2.43 -17.51
N GLU A 101 33.54 -3.56 -18.20
CA GLU A 101 32.53 -3.93 -19.20
C GLU A 101 31.20 -4.35 -18.57
N ASN A 102 31.25 -5.05 -17.43
CA ASN A 102 30.06 -5.52 -16.70
C ASN A 102 30.03 -5.03 -15.24
N PRO A 103 29.68 -3.76 -15.00
CA PRO A 103 29.65 -3.20 -13.66
C PRO A 103 28.44 -3.69 -12.86
N ILE A 104 28.64 -3.90 -11.56
CA ILE A 104 27.67 -4.59 -10.68
C ILE A 104 26.31 -3.88 -10.58
N TYR A 105 26.28 -2.55 -10.70
CA TYR A 105 25.05 -1.77 -10.64
C TYR A 105 24.09 -2.07 -11.81
N LYS A 106 24.59 -2.54 -12.96
CA LYS A 106 23.73 -2.93 -14.09
C LYS A 106 22.93 -4.18 -13.77
N ASN A 107 23.56 -5.16 -13.13
CA ASN A 107 22.88 -6.37 -12.65
C ASN A 107 21.81 -6.01 -11.61
N ALA A 108 22.13 -5.10 -10.68
CA ALA A 108 21.15 -4.60 -9.72
C ALA A 108 19.98 -3.87 -10.40
N ARG A 109 20.25 -3.04 -11.41
CA ARG A 109 19.21 -2.36 -12.20
C ARG A 109 18.30 -3.37 -12.91
N GLU A 110 18.89 -4.39 -13.53
CA GLU A 110 18.14 -5.44 -14.21
C GLU A 110 17.21 -6.20 -13.26
N MET A 111 17.66 -6.53 -12.05
CA MET A 111 16.81 -7.14 -11.02
C MET A 111 15.59 -6.29 -10.67
N PHE A 112 15.72 -4.96 -10.66
CA PHE A 112 14.59 -4.06 -10.40
C PHE A 112 13.62 -3.92 -11.57
N ILE A 113 14.13 -3.91 -12.81
CA ILE A 113 13.32 -3.70 -14.02
C ILE A 113 12.65 -4.99 -14.47
N GLN A 114 13.35 -6.12 -14.37
CA GLN A 114 12.90 -7.45 -14.77
C GLN A 114 12.99 -8.42 -13.59
N PRO A 115 12.26 -8.17 -12.49
CA PRO A 115 12.23 -9.11 -11.37
C PRO A 115 11.55 -10.41 -11.77
N GLU A 116 12.04 -11.52 -11.23
CA GLU A 116 11.31 -12.78 -11.29
C GLU A 116 10.07 -12.68 -10.39
N VAL A 117 8.89 -12.64 -11.02
CA VAL A 117 7.60 -12.53 -10.35
C VAL A 117 6.63 -13.58 -10.85
N VAL A 118 5.73 -14.02 -9.98
CA VAL A 118 4.63 -14.91 -10.35
C VAL A 118 3.67 -14.20 -11.30
N ASP A 119 3.11 -14.90 -12.28
CA ASP A 119 2.07 -14.34 -13.14
C ASP A 119 0.79 -14.08 -12.30
N PRO A 120 0.32 -12.82 -12.22
CA PRO A 120 -0.91 -12.50 -11.51
C PRO A 120 -2.14 -13.25 -12.05
N LYS A 121 -2.14 -13.65 -13.32
CA LYS A 121 -3.26 -14.38 -13.97
C LYS A 121 -3.34 -15.83 -13.52
N GLU A 122 -2.22 -16.44 -13.17
CA GLU A 122 -2.15 -17.82 -12.69
C GLU A 122 -2.46 -17.92 -11.19
N THR A 123 -2.42 -16.79 -10.48
CA THR A 123 -2.57 -16.74 -9.03
C THR A 123 -4.00 -16.43 -8.61
N GLU A 124 -4.73 -17.44 -8.12
CA GLU A 124 -6.05 -17.24 -7.51
C GLU A 124 -5.96 -17.09 -5.99
N ILE A 125 -6.33 -15.91 -5.48
CA ILE A 125 -6.35 -15.67 -4.03
C ILE A 125 -7.76 -15.93 -3.48
N LYS A 126 -7.90 -16.88 -2.55
CA LYS A 126 -9.17 -17.27 -1.92
C LYS A 126 -9.05 -17.27 -0.40
N TRP A 127 -9.94 -16.51 0.27
CA TRP A 127 -10.01 -16.41 1.72
C TRP A 127 -10.94 -17.50 2.26
N ARG A 128 -10.36 -18.60 2.74
CA ARG A 128 -11.10 -19.75 3.29
C ARG A 128 -11.38 -19.58 4.78
N ASP A 129 -12.24 -20.44 5.33
CA ASP A 129 -12.49 -20.44 6.77
C ASP A 129 -11.28 -20.98 7.53
N PRO A 130 -11.00 -20.44 8.74
CA PRO A 130 -9.91 -20.94 9.55
C PRO A 130 -10.17 -22.38 9.99
N LEU A 131 -9.13 -23.21 9.92
CA LEU A 131 -9.13 -24.59 10.41
C LEU A 131 -8.94 -24.59 11.93
N GLU A 132 -10.04 -24.53 12.69
CA GLU A 132 -9.99 -24.29 14.14
C GLU A 132 -9.25 -25.38 14.91
N THR A 133 -9.52 -26.64 14.59
CA THR A 133 -8.89 -27.81 15.24
C THR A 133 -7.37 -27.77 15.06
N ASP A 134 -6.93 -27.49 13.84
CA ASP A 134 -5.52 -27.52 13.46
C ASP A 134 -4.79 -26.30 14.04
N LEU A 135 -5.47 -25.15 14.11
CA LEU A 135 -4.94 -23.95 14.76
C LEU A 135 -4.77 -24.14 16.27
N LEU A 136 -5.71 -24.81 16.94
CA LEU A 136 -5.59 -25.11 18.38
C LEU A 136 -4.48 -26.12 18.64
N ASP A 137 -4.39 -27.18 17.83
CA ASP A 137 -3.32 -28.16 17.94
C ASP A 137 -1.93 -27.51 17.75
N PHE A 138 -1.79 -26.69 16.70
CA PHE A 138 -0.53 -26.01 16.41
C PHE A 138 -0.19 -24.93 17.45
N LEU A 139 -1.09 -23.99 17.75
CA LEU A 139 -0.77 -22.86 18.63
C LEU A 139 -0.76 -23.26 20.10
N VAL A 140 -1.74 -24.03 20.57
CA VAL A 140 -1.87 -24.38 22.00
C VAL A 140 -0.99 -25.58 22.33
N LYS A 141 -1.19 -26.73 21.67
CA LYS A 141 -0.50 -27.97 22.06
C LYS A 141 0.99 -27.95 21.69
N LYS A 142 1.33 -27.53 20.47
CA LYS A 142 2.72 -27.52 19.99
C LYS A 142 3.53 -26.29 20.43
N HIS A 143 2.89 -25.11 20.44
CA HIS A 143 3.58 -23.85 20.72
C HIS A 143 3.24 -23.19 22.07
N GLY A 144 2.36 -23.81 22.87
CA GLY A 144 2.10 -23.38 24.26
C GLY A 144 1.35 -22.06 24.41
N PHE A 145 0.64 -21.58 23.39
CA PHE A 145 -0.17 -20.37 23.49
C PHE A 145 -1.40 -20.61 24.40
N GLN A 146 -1.86 -19.55 25.08
CA GLN A 146 -3.06 -19.61 25.92
C GLN A 146 -4.31 -19.87 25.08
N GLU A 147 -5.02 -20.98 25.37
CA GLU A 147 -6.19 -21.45 24.63
C GLU A 147 -7.29 -20.39 24.49
N ASP A 148 -7.67 -19.72 25.59
CA ASP A 148 -8.69 -18.67 25.58
C ASP A 148 -8.37 -17.50 24.62
N ARG A 149 -7.09 -17.14 24.50
CA ARG A 149 -6.65 -16.07 23.58
C ARG A 149 -6.74 -16.52 22.13
N VAL A 150 -6.41 -17.78 21.86
CA VAL A 150 -6.50 -18.36 20.51
C VAL A 150 -7.97 -18.47 20.09
N LEU A 151 -8.83 -19.01 20.94
CA LEU A 151 -10.27 -19.14 20.68
C LEU A 151 -10.95 -17.79 20.42
N SER A 152 -10.65 -16.78 21.25
CA SER A 152 -11.19 -15.42 21.05
C SER A 152 -10.70 -14.77 19.75
N ALA A 153 -9.44 -15.01 19.36
CA ALA A 153 -8.90 -14.54 18.08
C ALA A 153 -9.54 -15.24 16.87
N ILE A 154 -9.73 -16.56 16.92
CA ILE A 154 -10.41 -17.35 15.88
C ILE A 154 -11.85 -16.86 15.71
N THR A 155 -12.57 -16.64 16.82
CA THR A 155 -13.95 -16.12 16.80
C THR A 155 -14.01 -14.75 16.10
N ARG A 156 -13.05 -13.85 16.42
CA ARG A 156 -12.94 -12.53 15.77
C ARG A 156 -12.63 -12.67 14.27
N LEU A 157 -11.77 -13.60 13.88
CA LEU A 157 -11.42 -13.88 12.50
C LEU A 157 -12.66 -14.34 11.70
N LYS A 158 -13.40 -15.34 12.20
CA LYS A 158 -14.67 -15.79 11.59
C LYS A 158 -15.67 -14.64 11.43
N LYS A 159 -15.83 -13.81 12.46
CA LYS A 159 -16.73 -12.64 12.41
C LYS A 159 -16.33 -11.64 11.32
N SER A 160 -15.03 -11.34 11.19
CA SER A 160 -14.53 -10.38 10.19
C SER A 160 -14.82 -10.77 8.74
N LYS A 161 -14.89 -12.08 8.43
CA LYS A 161 -15.24 -12.61 7.11
C LYS A 161 -16.73 -12.43 6.78
N SER A 162 -17.64 -12.56 7.75
CA SER A 162 -19.08 -12.35 7.53
C SER A 162 -19.43 -10.90 7.14
N THR A 163 -18.67 -9.93 7.66
CA THR A 163 -18.78 -8.49 7.35
C THR A 163 -18.32 -8.14 5.92
N GLN A 164 -17.82 -9.13 5.17
CA GLN A 164 -17.37 -8.98 3.79
C GLN A 164 -18.55 -9.04 2.78
N SER A 165 -19.76 -9.41 3.23
CA SER A 165 -20.99 -9.27 2.45
C SER A 165 -21.41 -7.80 2.34
N GLN A 166 -21.75 -7.37 1.11
CA GLN A 166 -22.14 -6.03 0.67
C GLN A 166 -22.05 -4.90 1.72
N LYS A 167 -20.92 -4.21 1.72
CA LYS A 167 -20.73 -2.99 2.50
C LYS A 167 -21.65 -1.87 1.99
N ARG A 168 -22.47 -1.27 2.87
CA ARG A 168 -23.25 -0.06 2.57
C ARG A 168 -22.30 1.09 2.20
N LEU A 169 -22.72 2.00 1.32
CA LEU A 169 -21.92 3.19 0.97
C LEU A 169 -21.48 4.00 2.21
N ASP A 170 -22.34 4.07 3.23
CA ASP A 170 -22.07 4.73 4.51
C ASP A 170 -20.89 4.12 5.29
N SER A 171 -20.45 2.91 4.94
CA SER A 171 -19.28 2.27 5.57
C SER A 171 -17.95 2.64 4.93
N PHE A 172 -17.96 3.31 3.77
CA PHE A 172 -16.75 3.84 3.12
C PHE A 172 -16.42 5.26 3.57
N PHE A 173 -17.42 6.02 4.00
CA PHE A 173 -17.27 7.41 4.40
C PHE A 173 -17.48 7.56 5.89
N THR A 174 -16.56 8.23 6.59
CA THR A 174 -16.81 8.66 7.95
C THR A 174 -17.93 9.70 7.92
N VAL A 175 -19.07 9.39 8.55
CA VAL A 175 -20.22 10.31 8.63
C VAL A 175 -19.76 11.58 9.34
N LEU A 176 -19.68 12.69 8.59
CA LEU A 176 -19.49 14.00 9.17
C LEU A 176 -20.75 14.36 9.97
N PRO A 177 -20.63 14.91 11.19
CA PRO A 177 -21.79 15.40 11.92
C PRO A 177 -22.52 16.42 11.04
N SER A 178 -23.83 16.21 10.85
CA SER A 178 -24.69 17.09 10.06
C SER A 178 -24.49 18.54 10.49
N ALA A 179 -23.95 19.37 9.60
CA ALA A 179 -23.90 20.80 9.80
C ALA A 179 -25.34 21.34 9.84
N GLY A 180 -25.80 21.71 11.03
CA GLY A 180 -27.03 22.49 11.23
C GLY A 180 -28.33 21.67 11.20
N GLY A 181 -29.12 21.80 12.26
CA GLY A 181 -30.47 21.25 12.33
C GLY A 181 -31.38 21.83 11.26
N ALA A 182 -31.67 21.06 10.22
CA ALA A 182 -32.83 21.30 9.38
C ALA A 182 -34.08 20.91 10.18
N LYS A 183 -34.80 21.93 10.67
CA LYS A 183 -36.14 21.81 11.28
C LYS A 183 -36.96 20.76 10.55
N LYS A 184 -37.46 19.75 11.28
CA LYS A 184 -38.54 18.86 10.85
C LYS A 184 -39.60 19.70 10.13
N ARG A 185 -39.76 19.51 8.81
CA ARG A 185 -40.94 19.99 8.09
C ARG A 185 -42.14 19.24 8.69
N LYS A 186 -42.97 19.95 9.46
CA LYS A 186 -44.30 19.45 9.87
C LYS A 186 -45.10 19.18 8.59
N ALA A 187 -45.57 17.95 8.43
CA ALA A 187 -46.57 17.64 7.42
C ALA A 187 -47.82 18.50 7.68
N PRO A 188 -48.44 19.11 6.65
CA PRO A 188 -49.69 19.82 6.85
C PRO A 188 -50.80 18.80 7.10
N VAL A 189 -51.42 18.93 8.28
CA VAL A 189 -52.67 18.26 8.62
C VAL A 189 -53.80 19.00 7.89
N ALA A 190 -54.46 18.35 6.93
CA ALA A 190 -55.75 18.80 6.43
C ALA A 190 -56.84 17.85 6.97
N LYS A 191 -57.66 18.36 7.90
CA LYS A 191 -58.87 17.72 8.44
C LYS A 191 -60.10 18.51 8.01
N GLY A 192 -61.11 17.77 7.52
CA GLY A 192 -62.52 18.16 7.39
C GLY A 192 -62.87 18.66 5.99
N GLY A 193 -63.86 18.17 5.24
CA GLY A 193 -65.09 17.38 5.45
C GLY A 193 -66.06 17.89 4.35
N LYS A 194 -66.98 17.18 3.68
CA LYS A 194 -67.93 16.13 4.04
C LYS A 194 -68.59 15.57 2.75
N LYS A 195 -68.96 14.29 2.83
CA LYS A 195 -70.18 13.61 2.31
C LYS A 195 -70.47 13.52 0.80
N ALA A 196 -70.47 12.29 0.31
CA ALA A 196 -71.65 11.69 -0.35
C ALA A 196 -71.76 10.22 0.10
N ALA A 197 -72.98 9.75 0.32
CA ALA A 197 -73.33 8.48 0.95
C ALA A 197 -73.92 7.47 -0.05
N THR A 198 -74.07 6.23 0.44
CA THR A 198 -74.87 5.08 -0.08
C THR A 198 -74.18 4.24 -1.17
N ALA A 199 -74.21 2.90 -1.18
CA ALA A 199 -75.02 1.93 -0.45
C ALA A 199 -74.29 0.59 -0.24
N LYS A 200 -74.58 -0.07 0.90
CA LYS A 200 -74.34 -1.50 1.15
C LYS A 200 -75.19 -2.35 0.19
N LYS A 201 -74.64 -3.45 -0.32
CA LYS A 201 -75.37 -4.70 -0.52
C LYS A 201 -74.47 -5.86 -0.10
N GLY A 202 -74.92 -6.62 0.88
CA GLY A 202 -74.31 -7.88 1.31
C GLY A 202 -75.09 -9.10 0.82
N LYS A 203 -74.71 -10.24 1.39
CA LYS A 203 -75.19 -11.62 1.21
C LYS A 203 -74.71 -12.28 -0.09
N LYS A 204 -74.29 -13.54 -0.08
CA LYS A 204 -74.46 -14.62 0.90
C LYS A 204 -73.34 -15.63 0.70
#